data_AF-A0A7S1HHQ8-F1
#
_entry.id   AF-A0A7S1HHQ8-F1
#
_cell.length_a   1.000
_cell.length_b   1.000
_cell.length_c   1.000
_cell.angle_alpha   90.00
_cell.angle_beta   90.00
_cell.angle_gamma   90.00
#
_symmetry.space_group_name_H-M   'P 1'
#
loop_
_entity.id
_entity.type
_entity.pdbx_description
1 polymer ?
#
loop_
_entity_poly.entity_id
_entity_poly.type
_entity_poly.pdbx_seq_one_letter_code
_entity_poly.pdbx_strand_id
1 'polypeptide(L)'
;MARREVVESIAENKVEELASRDQLRKAQTEGRVARGYREGELSFKPTYKYDPASDVYDSSVKARVPAWTDRILFKSRRGDDLRLVSYAACDDVKSSDHRPVMAYFEAST
;
A
#
# COMPACT_ATOMS: atom_id res chain seq x y z
N MET A 1 2.23 -1.59 15.80
CA MET A 1 1.15 -2.53 16.15
C MET A 1 1.73 -3.93 16.15
N ALA A 2 1.26 -4.78 17.05
CA ALA A 2 1.61 -6.19 17.02
C ALA A 2 0.98 -6.85 15.78
N ARG A 3 1.60 -7.92 15.26
CA ARG A 3 1.10 -8.64 14.06
C ARG A 3 -0.37 -9.02 14.18
N ARG A 4 -0.76 -9.54 15.35
CA ARG A 4 -2.12 -10.01 15.62
C ARG A 4 -3.15 -8.90 15.40
N GLU A 5 -2.89 -7.72 15.97
CA GLU A 5 -3.77 -6.56 15.82
C GLU A 5 -3.91 -6.16 14.35
N VAL A 6 -2.80 -6.17 13.59
CA VAL A 6 -2.82 -5.85 12.16
C VAL A 6 -3.68 -6.85 11.38
N VAL A 7 -3.52 -8.14 11.64
CA VAL A 7 -4.30 -9.19 10.95
C VAL A 7 -5.79 -9.11 11.33
N GLU A 8 -6.12 -8.86 12.59
CA GLU A 8 -7.50 -8.64 13.05
C GLU A 8 -8.11 -7.41 12.37
N SER A 9 -7.40 -6.27 12.32
CA SER A 9 -7.86 -5.07 11.62
C SER A 9 -8.07 -5.30 10.11
N ILE A 10 -7.23 -6.11 9.45
CA ILE A 10 -7.44 -6.48 8.04
C ILE A 10 -8.71 -7.31 7.86
N ALA A 11 -8.97 -8.27 8.76
CA ALA A 11 -10.18 -9.09 8.72
C ALA A 11 -11.46 -8.26 8.94
N GLU A 12 -11.37 -7.19 9.72
CA GLU A 12 -12.45 -6.23 9.98
C GLU A 12 -12.55 -5.12 8.90
N ASN A 13 -11.74 -5.20 7.83
CA ASN A 13 -11.64 -4.17 6.79
C ASN A 13 -11.32 -2.75 7.31
N LYS A 14 -10.56 -2.63 8.41
CA LYS A 14 -10.11 -1.36 8.99
C LYS A 14 -8.83 -0.85 8.31
N VAL A 15 -8.87 -0.75 6.98
CA VAL A 15 -7.69 -0.42 6.15
C VAL A 15 -7.21 1.00 6.42
N GLU A 16 -8.12 1.96 6.58
CA GLU A 16 -7.79 3.37 6.80
C GLU A 16 -7.07 3.58 8.14
N GLU A 17 -7.49 2.86 9.19
CA GLU A 17 -6.83 2.89 10.50
C GLU A 17 -5.39 2.40 10.39
N LEU A 18 -5.18 1.28 9.70
CA LEU A 18 -3.84 0.73 9.47
C LEU A 18 -2.98 1.68 8.63
N ALA A 19 -3.54 2.27 7.57
CA ALA A 19 -2.86 3.22 6.70
C ALA A 19 -2.44 4.50 7.44
N SER A 20 -3.16 4.92 8.48
CA SER A 20 -2.77 6.07 9.34
C SER A 20 -1.48 5.83 10.11
N ARG A 21 -1.10 4.57 10.30
CA ARG A 21 0.11 4.15 11.03
C ARG A 21 1.24 3.71 10.09
N ASP A 22 1.04 3.82 8.78
CA ASP A 22 2.04 3.50 7.76
C ASP A 22 3.29 4.39 7.89
N GLN A 23 4.46 3.76 7.86
CA GLN A 23 5.73 4.44 8.10
C GLN A 23 6.10 5.41 6.96
N LEU A 24 5.81 5.04 5.71
CA LEU A 24 6.09 5.89 4.56
C LEU A 24 5.21 7.14 4.60
N ARG A 25 3.89 6.99 4.80
CA ARG A 25 2.96 8.10 4.97
C ARG A 25 3.38 9.02 6.10
N LYS A 26 3.68 8.48 7.28
CA LYS A 26 4.15 9.28 8.42
C LYS A 26 5.42 10.07 8.08
N ALA A 27 6.41 9.42 7.44
CA ALA A 27 7.65 10.07 7.05
C ALA A 27 7.44 11.14 5.95
N GLN A 28 6.49 10.96 5.04
CA GLN A 28 6.09 11.98 4.06
C GLN A 28 5.40 13.16 4.71
N THR A 29 4.44 12.93 5.61
CA THR A 29 3.75 14.00 6.36
C THR A 29 4.71 14.83 7.19
N GLU A 30 5.72 14.21 7.80
CA GLU A 30 6.80 14.88 8.53
C GLU A 30 7.83 15.55 7.62
N GLY A 31 7.69 15.44 6.29
CA GLY A 31 8.60 16.02 5.31
C GLY A 31 10.01 15.40 5.34
N ARG A 32 10.18 14.19 5.87
CA ARG A 32 11.49 13.50 5.93
C ARG A 32 11.85 12.81 4.61
N VAL A 33 10.86 12.36 3.84
CA VAL A 33 11.06 11.64 2.57
C VAL A 33 10.08 12.12 1.49
N ALA A 34 10.39 11.83 0.22
CA ALA A 34 9.53 12.06 -0.95
C ALA A 34 8.83 13.44 -0.99
N ARG A 35 9.58 14.52 -0.70
CA ARG A 35 9.04 15.89 -0.62
C ARG A 35 8.39 16.33 -1.94
N GLY A 36 7.15 16.79 -1.84
CA GLY A 36 6.36 17.26 -2.98
C GLY A 36 5.84 16.15 -3.90
N TYR A 37 6.06 14.87 -3.57
CA TYR A 37 5.32 13.78 -4.18
C TYR A 37 3.98 13.58 -3.47
N ARG A 38 2.97 13.16 -4.23
CA ARG A 38 1.66 12.72 -3.77
C ARG A 38 1.59 11.20 -3.89
N GLU A 39 0.72 10.61 -3.07
CA GLU A 39 0.34 9.21 -3.17
C GLU A 39 -1.19 9.14 -3.17
N GLY A 40 -1.74 8.13 -3.84
CA GLY A 40 -3.17 7.81 -3.74
C GLY A 40 -3.57 7.32 -2.34
N GLU A 41 -4.89 7.21 -2.14
CA GLU A 41 -5.43 6.56 -0.96
C GLU A 41 -5.10 5.06 -0.97
N LEU A 42 -4.65 4.52 0.17
CA LEU A 42 -4.47 3.09 0.36
C LEU A 42 -5.83 2.50 0.74
N SER A 43 -6.65 2.16 -0.25
CA SER A 43 -7.97 1.53 -0.08
C SER A 43 -7.94 0.00 -0.26
N PHE A 44 -6.75 -0.58 -0.34
CA PHE A 44 -6.51 -2.02 -0.54
C PHE A 44 -5.68 -2.59 0.61
N LYS A 45 -5.75 -3.91 0.81
CA LYS A 45 -5.04 -4.60 1.89
C LYS A 45 -3.52 -4.51 1.73
N PRO A 46 -2.73 -4.67 2.81
CA PRO A 46 -1.29 -4.76 2.73
C PRO A 46 -0.82 -5.79 1.70
N THR A 47 0.16 -5.41 0.87
CA THR A 47 0.61 -6.20 -0.29
C THR A 47 1.68 -7.21 0.04
N TYR A 48 2.23 -7.18 1.25
CA TYR A 48 3.29 -8.05 1.74
C TYR A 48 3.00 -8.44 3.20
N LYS A 49 3.40 -9.61 3.72
CA LYS A 49 3.98 -10.77 3.04
C LYS A 49 2.94 -11.89 3.00
N TYR A 50 2.69 -12.46 1.84
CA TYR A 50 1.81 -13.62 1.68
C TYR A 50 2.60 -14.92 1.60
N ASP A 51 1.95 -16.03 1.93
CA ASP A 51 2.43 -17.34 1.50
C ASP A 51 2.10 -17.51 0.00
N PRO A 52 3.06 -17.92 -0.84
CA PRO A 52 2.85 -18.05 -2.28
C PRO A 52 1.63 -18.92 -2.62
N ALA A 53 0.91 -18.54 -3.67
CA ALA A 53 -0.33 -19.16 -4.15
C ALA A 53 -1.50 -19.15 -3.14
N SER A 54 -1.46 -18.29 -2.11
CA SER A 54 -2.52 -18.19 -1.10
C SER A 54 -2.79 -16.73 -0.69
N ASP A 55 -3.92 -16.47 -0.04
CA ASP A 55 -4.22 -15.18 0.62
C ASP A 55 -3.86 -15.17 2.11
N VAL A 56 -3.08 -16.15 2.56
CA VAL A 56 -2.61 -16.23 3.94
C VAL A 56 -1.39 -15.33 4.09
N TYR A 57 -1.42 -14.46 5.09
CA TYR A 57 -0.24 -13.67 5.46
C TYR A 57 0.77 -14.52 6.23
N ASP A 58 2.00 -14.55 5.72
CA ASP A 58 3.22 -15.24 6.21
C ASP A 58 3.01 -16.19 7.38
N SER A 59 2.77 -17.47 7.09
CA SER A 59 2.67 -18.54 8.09
C SER A 59 4.04 -19.06 8.54
N SER A 60 5.14 -18.52 8.00
CA SER A 60 6.49 -18.91 8.42
C SER A 60 6.77 -18.52 9.87
N VAL A 61 7.80 -19.13 10.46
CA VAL A 61 8.25 -18.82 11.83
C VAL A 61 8.56 -17.33 12.03
N LYS A 62 8.95 -16.61 10.97
CA LYS A 62 9.25 -15.18 11.04
C LYS A 62 7.99 -14.32 11.22
N ALA A 63 6.82 -14.83 10.78
CA ALA A 63 5.52 -14.20 10.93
C ALA A 63 5.56 -12.68 10.69
N ARG A 64 5.99 -12.26 9.50
CA ARG A 64 6.09 -10.83 9.17
C ARG A 64 4.74 -10.14 9.34
N VAL A 65 4.80 -8.93 9.86
CA VAL A 65 3.61 -8.06 9.97
C VAL A 65 3.20 -7.66 8.56
N PRO A 66 1.92 -7.79 8.19
CA PRO A 66 1.43 -7.29 6.91
C PRO A 66 1.76 -5.80 6.72
N ALA A 67 2.27 -5.42 5.55
CA ALA A 67 2.69 -4.05 5.23
C ALA A 67 2.46 -3.69 3.74
N TRP A 68 2.27 -2.40 3.46
CA TRP A 68 2.28 -1.84 2.10
C TRP A 68 3.71 -1.49 1.69
N THR A 69 4.43 -2.48 1.18
CA THR A 69 5.81 -2.32 0.71
C THR A 69 5.90 -1.84 -0.74
N ASP A 70 4.82 -2.01 -1.50
CA ASP A 70 4.76 -1.75 -2.94
C ASP A 70 3.93 -0.48 -3.17
N ARG A 71 4.56 0.60 -3.66
CA ARG A 71 4.00 1.96 -3.61
C ARG A 71 4.24 2.72 -4.90
N ILE A 72 3.26 3.51 -5.33
CA ILE A 72 3.39 4.40 -6.50
C ILE A 72 3.16 5.84 -6.04
N LEU A 73 4.25 6.60 -6.02
CA LEU A 73 4.24 8.03 -5.71
C LEU A 73 4.42 8.82 -7.00
N PHE A 74 3.73 9.95 -7.10
CA PHE A 74 3.75 10.77 -8.30
C PHE A 74 3.88 12.24 -7.95
N LYS A 75 4.59 12.99 -8.81
CA LYS A 75 4.73 14.43 -8.70
C LYS A 75 4.49 15.03 -10.07
N SER A 76 3.81 16.16 -10.05
CA SER A 76 3.36 16.88 -11.22
C SER A 76 4.03 18.25 -11.23
N ARG A 77 4.33 18.79 -12.41
CA ARG A 77 5.05 20.08 -12.52
C ARG A 77 4.06 21.23 -12.45
N ARG A 78 2.92 21.10 -13.13
CA ARG A 78 1.76 22.00 -13.04
C ARG A 78 0.71 21.22 -12.25
N GLY A 79 0.31 21.65 -11.05
CA GLY A 79 -0.31 20.79 -10.01
C GLY A 79 -1.54 19.94 -10.40
N ASP A 80 -2.12 20.19 -11.56
CA ASP A 80 -3.27 19.55 -12.20
C ASP A 80 -2.93 18.73 -13.46
N ASP A 81 -1.66 18.67 -13.92
CA ASP A 81 -1.25 17.98 -15.15
C ASP A 81 -1.25 16.44 -15.07
N LEU A 82 -1.37 15.90 -13.86
CA LEU A 82 -1.51 14.47 -13.60
C LEU A 82 -2.66 14.22 -12.63
N ARG A 83 -3.69 13.53 -13.13
CA ARG A 83 -4.86 13.09 -12.36
C ARG A 83 -4.78 11.58 -12.13
N LEU A 84 -4.69 11.17 -10.87
CA LEU A 84 -4.81 9.77 -10.48
C LEU A 84 -6.28 9.32 -10.67
N VAL A 85 -6.51 8.27 -11.44
CA VAL A 85 -7.85 7.71 -11.68
C VAL A 85 -8.08 6.44 -10.86
N SER A 86 -7.05 5.61 -10.73
CA SER A 86 -7.12 4.40 -9.89
C SER A 86 -5.78 4.10 -9.24
N TYR A 87 -5.83 3.54 -8.03
CA TYR A 87 -4.68 3.02 -7.30
C TYR A 87 -5.13 1.78 -6.53
N ALA A 88 -4.60 0.61 -6.89
CA ALA A 88 -5.10 -0.66 -6.38
C ALA A 88 -4.03 -1.76 -6.37
N ALA A 89 -4.21 -2.75 -5.51
CA ALA A 89 -3.51 -4.02 -5.59
C ALA A 89 -4.27 -5.01 -6.50
N CYS A 90 -3.54 -5.95 -7.10
CA CYS A 90 -4.09 -7.06 -7.86
C CYS A 90 -4.08 -8.32 -7.00
N ASP A 91 -5.22 -8.63 -6.38
CA ASP A 91 -5.36 -9.77 -5.48
C ASP A 91 -5.40 -11.12 -6.23
N ASP A 92 -5.73 -11.11 -7.53
CA ASP A 92 -5.82 -12.32 -8.36
C ASP A 92 -4.45 -12.92 -8.71
N VAL A 93 -3.37 -12.13 -8.66
CA VAL A 93 -2.01 -12.58 -8.95
C VAL A 93 -1.30 -13.00 -7.67
N LYS A 94 -1.19 -14.31 -7.45
CA LYS A 94 -0.72 -14.90 -6.18
C LYS A 94 0.59 -15.68 -6.30
N SER A 95 1.28 -15.60 -7.43
CA SER A 95 2.53 -16.35 -7.66
C SER A 95 3.71 -15.87 -6.79
N SER A 96 3.62 -14.65 -6.23
CA SER A 96 4.62 -14.01 -5.39
C SER A 96 4.12 -13.87 -3.94
N ASP A 97 5.04 -13.65 -3.01
CA ASP A 97 4.73 -13.23 -1.64
C ASP A 97 4.34 -11.73 -1.55
N HIS A 98 4.41 -11.02 -2.67
CA HIS A 98 3.86 -9.69 -2.88
C HIS A 98 2.62 -9.71 -3.80
N ARG A 99 1.70 -8.77 -3.60
CA ARG A 99 0.63 -8.46 -4.56
C ARG A 99 1.03 -7.30 -5.48
N PRO A 100 0.91 -7.42 -6.81
CA PRO A 100 1.20 -6.31 -7.72
C PRO A 100 0.34 -5.09 -7.39
N VAL A 101 0.93 -3.90 -7.52
CA VAL A 101 0.23 -2.61 -7.33
C VAL A 101 0.22 -1.85 -8.64
N MET A 102 -0.93 -1.26 -8.97
CA MET A 102 -1.17 -0.53 -10.20
C MET A 102 -1.72 0.85 -9.89
N ALA A 103 -1.29 1.84 -10.67
CA ALA A 103 -1.88 3.17 -10.67
C ALA A 103 -2.14 3.60 -12.11
N TYR A 104 -3.33 4.13 -12.37
CA TYR A 104 -3.69 4.72 -13.65
C TYR A 104 -3.77 6.24 -13.52
N PHE A 105 -3.17 6.94 -14.48
CA PHE A 105 -3.15 8.38 -14.54
C PHE A 105 -3.70 8.89 -15.87
N GLU A 106 -4.46 9.96 -15.81
CA GLU A 106 -4.67 10.83 -16.96
C GLU A 106 -3.65 11.98 -16.89
N ALA A 107 -2.92 12.15 -17.98
CA ALA A 107 -1.96 13.23 -18.14
C ALA A 107 -2.48 14.24 -19.15
N SER A 108 -2.55 15.51 -18.77
CA SER A 108 -2.81 16.59 -19.72
C SER A 108 -1.50 17.13 -20.26
N THR A 109 -1.41 17.26 -21.59
CA THR A 109 -0.28 17.86 -22.30
C THR A 109 -0.42 19.37 -22.43
#